data_AF-A0A7X8ZWU8-F1
#
_entry.id   AF-A0A7X8ZWU8-F1
#
_cell.length_a   1.000
_cell.length_b   1.000
_cell.length_c   1.000
_cell.angle_alpha   90.00
_cell.angle_beta   90.00
_cell.angle_gamma   90.00
#
_symmetry.space_group_name_H-M   'P 1'
#
loop_
_entity.id
_entity.type
_entity.pdbx_description
1 polymer ?
#
loop_
_entity_poly.entity_id
_entity_poly.type
_entity_poly.pdbx_seq_one_letter_code
_entity_poly.pdbx_strand_id
1 'polypeptide(L)'
;MNLNIFSELDFLPALHTFFEKLNIPIHHIADEPTSSKEILIENHKENDTFALTNDVYFVGMVDDAAFGKRKAITELKDIKTDYDGVLIFGITLHERPNGLLPTRTQLAEIARAFNREFYYTPVVVVFKYDNHIAFANTERLQYKQEWREGEKAGKVTLLRDVNIEKPHAGHQRILAE
;
A
#
# COMPACT_ATOMS: atom_id res chain seq x y z
N MET A 1 -7.87 18.06 -3.55
CA MET A 1 -6.65 17.52 -2.92
C MET A 1 -5.41 18.01 -3.64
N ASN A 2 -4.35 18.43 -2.93
CA ASN A 2 -3.06 18.81 -3.54
C ASN A 2 -2.13 17.59 -3.57
N LEU A 3 -1.85 17.06 -4.76
CA LEU A 3 -0.96 15.91 -4.97
C LEU A 3 0.51 16.31 -5.11
N ASN A 4 0.84 17.59 -5.35
CA ASN A 4 2.22 18.05 -5.53
C ASN A 4 3.10 17.75 -4.31
N ILE A 5 2.52 17.48 -3.15
CA ILE A 5 3.23 16.98 -1.96
C ILE A 5 4.08 15.73 -2.27
N PHE A 6 3.70 14.89 -3.24
CA PHE A 6 4.48 13.72 -3.66
C PHE A 6 5.71 14.07 -4.51
N SER A 7 5.79 15.30 -5.01
CA SER A 7 6.95 15.85 -5.71
C SER A 7 7.77 16.81 -4.84
N GLU A 8 7.13 17.46 -3.87
CA GLU A 8 7.74 18.45 -2.97
C GLU A 8 8.39 17.83 -1.73
N LEU A 9 7.90 16.67 -1.29
CA LEU A 9 8.36 15.96 -0.09
C LEU A 9 8.89 14.58 -0.44
N ASP A 10 9.71 14.03 0.46
CA ASP A 10 10.03 12.60 0.45
C ASP A 10 8.76 11.76 0.58
N PHE A 11 8.81 10.53 0.06
CA PHE A 11 7.59 9.76 -0.17
C PHE A 11 6.80 9.44 1.11
N LEU A 12 7.49 9.06 2.20
CA LEU A 12 6.84 8.77 3.47
C LEU A 12 6.16 10.03 4.07
N PRO A 13 6.84 11.18 4.24
CA PRO A 13 6.18 12.43 4.63
C PRO A 13 5.02 12.85 3.72
N ALA A 14 5.13 12.62 2.40
CA ALA A 14 4.06 12.89 1.45
C ALA A 14 2.83 12.00 1.70
N LEU A 15 3.03 10.71 1.98
CA LEU A 15 1.95 9.77 2.35
C LEU A 15 1.24 10.22 3.63
N HIS A 16 1.99 10.58 4.68
CA HIS A 16 1.40 11.08 5.92
C HIS A 16 0.54 12.32 5.66
N THR A 17 1.12 13.32 4.98
CA THR A 17 0.41 14.56 4.63
C THR A 17 -0.84 14.27 3.79
N PHE A 18 -0.79 13.27 2.91
CA PHE A 18 -1.91 12.88 2.07
C PHE A 18 -3.06 12.30 2.90
N PHE A 19 -2.78 11.31 3.75
CA PHE A 19 -3.80 10.65 4.56
C PHE A 19 -4.36 11.56 5.67
N GLU A 20 -3.54 12.45 6.24
CA GLU A 20 -4.02 13.50 7.15
C GLU A 20 -5.03 14.42 6.46
N LYS A 21 -4.78 14.82 5.21
CA LYS A 21 -5.71 15.65 4.42
C LYS A 21 -7.00 14.92 4.06
N LEU A 22 -6.96 13.59 3.97
CA LEU A 22 -8.14 12.74 3.82
C LEU A 22 -8.88 12.51 5.16
N ASN A 23 -8.38 13.07 6.27
CA ASN A 23 -8.91 12.85 7.61
C ASN A 23 -8.94 11.34 7.98
N ILE A 24 -7.95 10.59 7.49
CA ILE A 24 -7.77 9.17 7.79
C ILE A 24 -6.73 9.09 8.91
N PRO A 25 -7.10 8.68 10.13
CA PRO A 25 -6.16 8.59 11.23
C PRO A 25 -5.25 7.37 11.02
N ILE A 26 -3.96 7.63 10.78
CA ILE A 26 -2.94 6.60 10.68
C ILE A 26 -2.12 6.61 11.97
N HIS A 27 -2.07 5.47 12.65
CA HIS A 27 -1.08 5.27 13.70
C HIS A 27 0.28 5.03 13.06
N HIS A 28 1.14 6.04 13.16
CA HIS A 28 2.47 6.00 12.60
C HIS A 28 3.34 5.00 13.34
N ILE A 29 3.93 4.10 12.56
CA ILE A 29 4.96 3.18 13.00
C ILE A 29 6.18 3.58 12.17
N ALA A 30 7.07 4.34 12.79
CA ALA A 30 8.22 4.92 12.11
C ALA A 30 9.24 3.83 11.81
N ASP A 31 9.14 3.22 10.63
CA ASP A 31 10.15 2.32 10.11
C ASP A 31 10.96 3.02 9.02
N GLU A 32 12.27 2.84 9.04
CA GLU A 32 13.13 3.21 7.92
C GLU A 32 12.69 2.44 6.65
N PRO A 33 12.87 3.01 5.44
CA PRO A 33 12.59 2.28 4.21
C PRO A 33 13.31 0.93 4.20
N THR A 34 12.59 -0.10 3.78
CA THR A 34 13.07 -1.48 3.67
C THR A 34 12.82 -2.00 2.25
N SER A 35 13.21 -3.24 1.97
CA SER A 35 13.01 -3.88 0.68
C SER A 35 11.72 -4.73 0.66
N SER A 36 11.17 -4.97 -0.53
CA SER A 36 10.02 -5.89 -0.66
C SER A 36 10.36 -7.32 -0.25
N LYS A 37 11.64 -7.71 -0.32
CA LYS A 37 12.14 -9.02 0.10
C LYS A 37 12.17 -9.19 1.61
N GLU A 38 12.46 -8.12 2.35
CA GLU A 38 12.45 -8.13 3.82
C GLU A 38 11.02 -8.20 4.38
N ILE A 39 10.07 -7.56 3.70
CA ILE A 39 8.65 -7.59 4.10
C ILE A 39 7.96 -8.89 3.68
N LEU A 40 8.21 -9.38 2.46
CA LEU A 40 7.51 -10.54 1.90
C LEU A 40 8.30 -11.84 2.11
N ILE A 41 8.32 -12.35 3.34
CA ILE A 41 9.14 -13.51 3.71
C ILE A 41 8.72 -14.76 2.93
N GLU A 42 7.41 -15.01 2.82
CA GLU A 42 6.89 -16.19 2.11
C GLU A 42 6.39 -15.88 0.70
N ASN A 43 6.01 -14.61 0.45
CA ASN A 43 5.31 -14.23 -0.77
C ASN A 43 6.15 -13.44 -1.78
N HIS A 44 7.44 -13.23 -1.54
CA HIS A 44 8.35 -12.64 -2.51
C HIS A 44 8.62 -13.60 -3.68
N LYS A 45 8.82 -13.05 -4.88
CA LYS A 45 9.25 -13.83 -6.05
C LYS A 45 10.41 -13.14 -6.74
N GLU A 46 11.40 -13.92 -7.14
CA GLU A 46 12.52 -13.45 -7.94
C GLU A 46 12.08 -13.36 -9.42
N ASN A 47 11.45 -12.24 -9.80
CA ASN A 47 11.00 -11.99 -11.17
C ASN A 47 11.00 -10.48 -11.52
N ASP A 48 10.76 -10.17 -12.80
CA ASP A 48 10.73 -8.79 -13.31
C ASP A 48 9.70 -7.88 -12.64
N THR A 49 8.64 -8.43 -12.03
CA THR A 49 7.65 -7.63 -11.30
C THR A 49 8.23 -7.12 -9.98
N PHE A 50 8.81 -8.00 -9.18
CA PHE A 50 9.37 -7.61 -7.87
C PHE A 50 10.72 -6.91 -8.01
N ALA A 51 11.46 -7.15 -9.10
CA ALA A 51 12.64 -6.35 -9.44
C ALA A 51 12.31 -4.86 -9.69
N LEU A 52 11.03 -4.50 -9.90
CA LEU A 52 10.62 -3.09 -10.00
C LEU A 52 10.50 -2.39 -8.65
N THR A 53 10.33 -3.12 -7.54
CA THR A 53 10.19 -2.46 -6.24
C THR A 53 11.53 -1.92 -5.79
N ASN A 54 11.57 -0.64 -5.45
CA ASN A 54 12.75 0.00 -4.87
C ASN A 54 12.62 -0.01 -3.34
N ASP A 55 12.03 1.05 -2.77
CA ASP A 55 11.83 1.18 -1.33
C ASP A 55 10.39 0.85 -0.95
N VAL A 56 10.25 0.14 0.17
CA VAL A 56 8.98 -0.16 0.83
C VAL A 56 8.94 0.59 2.14
N TYR A 57 7.86 1.34 2.33
CA TYR A 57 7.59 2.14 3.52
C TYR A 57 6.35 1.59 4.20
N PHE A 58 6.47 1.26 5.48
CA PHE A 58 5.29 1.01 6.30
C PHE A 58 4.75 2.35 6.80
N VAL A 59 3.60 2.77 6.30
CA VAL A 59 3.01 4.08 6.64
C VAL A 59 2.31 4.00 8.00
N GLY A 60 1.70 2.85 8.28
CA GLY A 60 1.02 2.57 9.53
C GLY A 60 -0.28 1.82 9.31
N MET A 61 -1.16 1.92 10.30
CA MET A 61 -2.43 1.19 10.33
C MET A 61 -3.60 2.15 10.59
N VAL A 62 -4.72 1.87 9.94
CA VAL A 62 -6.03 2.48 10.19
C VAL A 62 -6.88 1.44 10.91
N ASP A 63 -7.11 1.60 12.20
CA ASP A 63 -7.93 0.71 13.03
C ASP A 63 -8.94 1.51 13.87
N ASP A 64 -9.83 0.82 14.59
CA ASP A 64 -10.75 1.48 15.52
C ASP A 64 -10.01 2.26 16.63
N ALA A 65 -8.77 1.87 16.97
CA ALA A 65 -7.93 2.62 17.91
C ALA A 65 -7.51 3.99 17.36
N ALA A 66 -7.42 4.14 16.04
CA ALA A 66 -7.21 5.40 15.33
C ALA A 66 -8.39 6.37 15.52
N PHE A 67 -9.54 5.84 15.94
CA PHE A 67 -10.72 6.58 16.36
C PHE A 67 -10.95 6.59 17.90
N GLY A 68 -10.16 5.83 18.69
CA GLY A 68 -10.23 5.83 20.17
C GLY A 68 -9.31 4.85 20.93
N LYS A 69 -8.33 5.40 21.67
CA LYS A 69 -7.61 4.87 22.87
C LYS A 69 -7.38 3.34 23.00
N ARG A 70 -6.76 2.68 22.01
CA ARG A 70 -5.96 1.46 22.26
C ARG A 70 -4.48 1.73 22.03
N LYS A 71 -3.63 0.89 22.63
CA LYS A 71 -2.17 1.03 22.63
C LYS A 71 -1.67 0.87 21.18
N ALA A 72 -0.91 1.85 20.69
CA ALA A 72 -0.33 1.81 19.35
C ALA A 72 0.49 0.52 19.17
N ILE A 73 0.30 -0.18 18.05
CA ILE A 73 1.26 -1.18 17.57
C ILE A 73 2.53 -0.41 17.24
N THR A 74 3.70 -0.90 17.66
CA THR A 74 5.00 -0.26 17.39
C THR A 74 5.87 -1.08 16.45
N GLU A 75 5.52 -2.32 16.14
CA GLU A 75 6.29 -3.21 15.26
C GLU A 75 5.36 -4.05 14.37
N LEU A 76 5.71 -4.20 13.09
CA LEU A 76 4.97 -5.05 12.11
C LEU A 76 4.82 -6.51 12.57
N LYS A 77 5.81 -7.03 13.31
CA LYS A 77 5.87 -8.43 13.76
C LYS A 77 4.83 -8.76 14.83
N ASP A 78 4.24 -7.75 15.47
CA ASP A 78 3.25 -7.91 16.52
C ASP A 78 1.82 -8.07 15.97
N ILE A 79 1.63 -7.91 14.65
CA ILE A 79 0.36 -8.16 13.96
C ILE A 79 0.21 -9.68 13.75
N LYS A 80 -0.23 -10.39 14.80
CA LYS A 80 -0.31 -11.87 14.83
C LYS A 80 -1.72 -12.44 14.91
N THR A 81 -2.75 -11.60 14.92
CA THR A 81 -4.16 -11.99 15.07
C THR A 81 -5.03 -11.06 14.24
N ASP A 82 -6.25 -11.50 13.88
CA ASP A 82 -7.28 -10.68 13.24
C ASP A 82 -7.32 -9.30 13.89
N TYR A 83 -6.76 -8.32 13.19
CA TYR A 83 -6.72 -6.93 13.63
C TYR A 83 -7.86 -6.22 12.93
N ASP A 84 -8.70 -5.52 13.69
CA ASP A 84 -9.81 -4.70 13.19
C ASP A 84 -9.27 -3.41 12.52
N GLY A 85 -8.50 -3.56 11.44
CA GLY A 85 -7.85 -2.44 10.76
C GLY A 85 -7.31 -2.76 9.37
N VAL A 86 -6.74 -1.74 8.74
CA VAL A 86 -6.14 -1.79 7.40
C VAL A 86 -4.71 -1.30 7.48
N LEU A 87 -3.77 -2.09 6.97
CA LEU A 87 -2.37 -1.71 6.85
C LEU A 87 -2.14 -0.89 5.59
N ILE A 88 -1.31 0.14 5.69
CA ILE A 88 -0.95 1.01 4.57
C ILE A 88 0.55 0.89 4.32
N PHE A 89 0.89 0.52 3.09
CA PHE A 89 2.27 0.50 2.60
C PHE A 89 2.44 1.50 1.45
N GLY A 90 3.56 2.23 1.47
CA GLY A 90 4.08 2.98 0.33
C GLY A 90 5.14 2.16 -0.38
N ILE A 91 5.11 2.07 -1.70
CA ILE A 91 6.18 1.43 -2.48
C ILE A 91 6.65 2.36 -3.61
N THR A 92 7.94 2.68 -3.65
CA THR A 92 8.54 3.32 -4.83
C THR A 92 8.92 2.25 -5.85
N LEU A 93 8.72 2.55 -7.14
CA LEU A 93 9.12 1.64 -8.21
C LEU A 93 10.21 2.27 -9.07
N HIS A 94 11.16 1.44 -9.49
CA HIS A 94 12.11 1.78 -10.54
C HIS A 94 11.40 2.03 -11.87
N GLU A 95 12.01 2.87 -12.70
CA GLU A 95 11.58 3.04 -14.08
C GLU A 95 11.76 1.75 -14.87
N ARG A 96 10.78 1.42 -15.71
CA ARG A 96 10.92 0.28 -16.62
C ARG A 96 11.76 0.69 -17.82
N PRO A 97 12.42 -0.28 -18.48
CA PRO A 97 13.08 -0.03 -19.75
C PRO A 97 12.18 0.70 -20.74
N ASN A 98 12.77 1.63 -21.49
CA ASN A 98 12.11 2.46 -22.52
C ASN A 98 11.06 3.45 -21.96
N GLY A 99 11.15 3.85 -20.69
CA GLY A 99 10.25 4.85 -20.10
C GLY A 99 8.81 4.36 -19.96
N LEU A 100 8.61 3.04 -19.88
CA LEU A 100 7.27 2.46 -19.74
C LEU A 100 6.79 2.56 -18.30
N LEU A 101 5.51 2.90 -18.12
CA LEU A 101 4.89 2.81 -16.81
C LEU A 101 4.69 1.34 -16.38
N PRO A 102 4.64 1.05 -15.07
CA PRO A 102 4.24 -0.24 -14.53
C PRO A 102 2.91 -0.73 -15.11
N THR A 103 2.85 -2.01 -15.46
CA THR A 103 1.60 -2.59 -15.95
C THR A 103 0.61 -2.84 -14.81
N ARG A 104 -0.68 -2.87 -15.15
CA ARG A 104 -1.75 -3.27 -14.21
C ARG A 104 -1.47 -4.64 -13.56
N THR A 105 -0.90 -5.57 -14.33
CA THR A 105 -0.56 -6.92 -13.84
C THR A 105 0.55 -6.87 -12.81
N GLN A 106 1.60 -6.08 -13.05
CA GLN A 106 2.71 -5.92 -12.10
C GLN A 106 2.24 -5.32 -10.77
N LEU A 107 1.51 -4.18 -10.83
CA LEU A 107 0.96 -3.55 -9.61
C LEU A 107 0.03 -4.50 -8.84
N ALA A 108 -0.85 -5.22 -9.55
CA ALA A 108 -1.76 -6.17 -8.92
C ALA A 108 -1.07 -7.42 -8.37
N GLU A 109 0.05 -7.85 -8.95
CA GLU A 109 0.83 -8.97 -8.41
C GLU A 109 1.52 -8.58 -7.11
N ILE A 110 2.14 -7.39 -7.05
CA ILE A 110 2.77 -6.86 -5.83
C ILE A 110 1.70 -6.68 -4.74
N ALA A 111 0.59 -6.00 -5.03
CA ALA A 111 -0.48 -5.77 -4.06
C ALA A 111 -1.06 -7.08 -3.49
N ARG A 112 -1.20 -8.12 -4.31
CA ARG A 112 -1.62 -9.45 -3.83
C ARG A 112 -0.58 -10.13 -2.98
N ALA A 113 0.71 -9.95 -3.26
CA ALA A 113 1.77 -10.54 -2.45
C ALA A 113 1.76 -9.97 -1.04
N PHE A 114 1.66 -8.65 -0.89
CA PHE A 114 1.47 -8.01 0.41
C PHE A 114 0.21 -8.51 1.12
N ASN A 115 -0.93 -8.57 0.41
CA ASN A 115 -2.17 -9.09 1.01
C ASN A 115 -2.13 -10.59 1.35
N ARG A 116 -1.24 -11.39 0.76
CA ARG A 116 -1.03 -12.79 1.15
C ARG A 116 -0.08 -12.93 2.32
N GLU A 117 0.92 -12.05 2.42
CA GLU A 117 1.85 -12.01 3.55
C GLU A 117 1.10 -11.64 4.84
N PHE A 118 0.25 -10.61 4.76
CA PHE A 118 -0.59 -10.17 5.86
C PHE A 118 -2.00 -10.78 5.74
N TYR A 119 -2.11 -12.10 5.82
CA TYR A 119 -3.35 -12.83 5.58
C TYR A 119 -4.40 -12.70 6.71
N TYR A 120 -4.08 -12.03 7.82
CA TYR A 120 -5.02 -11.64 8.89
C TYR A 120 -5.52 -10.19 8.79
N THR A 121 -4.84 -9.32 8.03
CA THR A 121 -5.17 -7.89 7.99
C THR A 121 -5.16 -7.38 6.54
N PRO A 122 -6.23 -6.74 6.07
CA PRO A 122 -6.24 -6.13 4.74
C PRO A 122 -5.09 -5.13 4.54
N VAL A 123 -4.49 -5.13 3.35
CA VAL A 123 -3.41 -4.21 2.99
C VAL A 123 -3.82 -3.32 1.82
N VAL A 124 -3.64 -2.02 1.99
CA VAL A 124 -3.66 -1.01 0.92
C VAL A 124 -2.22 -0.66 0.55
N VAL A 125 -1.94 -0.65 -0.75
CA VAL A 125 -0.62 -0.27 -1.26
C VAL A 125 -0.73 0.99 -2.10
N VAL A 126 0.07 2.01 -1.76
CA VAL A 126 0.27 3.22 -2.56
C VAL A 126 1.60 3.11 -3.29
N PHE A 127 1.55 3.06 -4.61
CA PHE A 127 2.74 3.05 -5.45
C PHE A 127 3.10 4.47 -5.87
N LYS A 128 4.39 4.79 -5.89
CA LYS A 128 4.94 5.98 -6.56
C LYS A 128 5.92 5.55 -7.64
N TYR A 129 5.76 6.09 -8.83
CA TYR A 129 6.62 5.82 -9.97
C TYR A 129 6.58 6.99 -10.95
N ASP A 130 7.74 7.48 -11.37
CA ASP A 130 7.84 8.68 -12.20
C ASP A 130 6.98 9.83 -11.60
N ASN A 131 6.26 10.59 -12.41
CA ASN A 131 5.33 11.62 -11.99
C ASN A 131 3.90 11.10 -11.69
N HIS A 132 3.79 9.84 -11.23
CA HIS A 132 2.51 9.17 -10.99
C HIS A 132 2.44 8.48 -9.64
N ILE A 133 1.21 8.37 -9.13
CA ILE A 133 0.87 7.48 -8.02
C ILE A 133 -0.22 6.49 -8.44
N ALA A 134 -0.27 5.35 -7.76
CA ALA A 134 -1.37 4.40 -7.88
C ALA A 134 -1.80 3.87 -6.51
N PHE A 135 -3.10 3.64 -6.34
CA PHE A 135 -3.68 3.04 -5.14
C PHE A 135 -4.16 1.64 -5.49
N ALA A 136 -3.81 0.66 -4.65
CA ALA A 136 -4.22 -0.73 -4.82
C ALA A 136 -4.90 -1.25 -3.55
N ASN A 137 -6.14 -1.72 -3.73
CA ASN A 137 -6.90 -2.39 -2.70
C ASN A 137 -7.20 -3.82 -3.18
N THR A 138 -7.08 -4.78 -2.29
CA THR A 138 -7.32 -6.19 -2.62
C THR A 138 -8.53 -6.71 -1.84
N GLU A 139 -9.47 -7.31 -2.54
CA GLU A 139 -10.60 -8.01 -1.90
C GLU A 139 -10.11 -9.14 -1.00
N ARG A 140 -10.84 -9.41 0.08
CA ARG A 140 -10.56 -10.46 1.03
C ARG A 140 -11.74 -11.42 1.09
N LEU A 141 -11.46 -12.70 0.98
CA LEU A 141 -12.47 -13.76 0.95
C LEU A 141 -12.10 -14.84 1.95
N GLN A 142 -13.07 -15.28 2.75
CA GLN A 142 -12.87 -16.41 3.64
C GLN A 142 -12.55 -17.68 2.82
N TYR A 143 -11.59 -18.47 3.30
CA TYR A 143 -11.33 -19.78 2.71
C TYR A 143 -12.53 -20.71 2.92
N LYS A 144 -12.84 -21.53 1.92
CA LYS A 144 -13.79 -22.65 2.08
C LYS A 144 -13.17 -23.82 2.84
N GLN A 145 -11.83 -23.90 2.84
CA GLN A 145 -11.08 -24.91 3.56
C GLN A 145 -10.78 -24.42 4.97
N GLU A 146 -11.37 -25.08 5.97
CA GLU A 146 -11.24 -24.70 7.39
C GLU A 146 -9.80 -24.82 7.94
N TRP A 147 -8.93 -25.58 7.28
CA TRP A 147 -7.52 -25.74 7.71
C TRP A 147 -6.60 -24.60 7.25
N ARG A 148 -7.08 -23.69 6.41
CA ARG A 148 -6.28 -22.55 5.95
C ARG A 148 -6.50 -21.36 6.87
N GLU A 149 -5.41 -20.79 7.34
CA GLU A 149 -5.44 -19.62 8.20
C GLU A 149 -5.69 -18.32 7.42
N GLY A 150 -6.35 -17.37 8.11
CA GLY A 150 -6.75 -16.06 7.61
C GLY A 150 -7.61 -16.07 6.34
N GLU A 151 -7.34 -15.14 5.43
CA GLU A 151 -8.18 -14.87 4.27
C GLU A 151 -7.44 -15.04 2.94
N LYS A 152 -8.21 -15.35 1.90
CA LYS A 152 -7.75 -15.41 0.53
C LYS A 152 -7.78 -14.02 -0.10
N ALA A 153 -6.61 -13.57 -0.59
CA ALA A 153 -6.52 -12.41 -1.46
C ALA A 153 -7.28 -12.62 -2.79
N GLY A 154 -8.21 -11.73 -3.09
CA GLY A 154 -9.11 -11.77 -4.24
C GLY A 154 -8.72 -10.84 -5.38
N LYS A 155 -9.72 -10.16 -5.95
CA LYS A 155 -9.51 -9.19 -7.02
C LYS A 155 -8.78 -7.96 -6.49
N VAL A 156 -7.90 -7.38 -7.31
CA VAL A 156 -7.24 -6.11 -7.01
C VAL A 156 -7.94 -5.01 -7.78
N THR A 157 -8.38 -3.99 -7.06
CA THR A 157 -8.89 -2.73 -7.60
C THR A 157 -7.75 -1.71 -7.60
N LEU A 158 -7.57 -1.03 -8.73
CA LEU A 158 -6.47 -0.08 -8.93
C LEU A 158 -7.01 1.27 -9.38
N LEU A 159 -6.68 2.33 -8.64
CA LEU A 159 -6.69 3.70 -9.15
C LEU A 159 -5.26 3.99 -9.60
N ARG A 160 -4.96 3.77 -10.89
CA ARG A 160 -3.59 3.78 -11.42
C ARG A 160 -3.28 5.04 -12.22
N ASP A 161 -1.98 5.30 -12.37
CA ASP A 161 -1.45 6.36 -13.24
C ASP A 161 -2.06 7.73 -12.91
N VAL A 162 -2.26 8.01 -11.62
CA VAL A 162 -2.69 9.34 -11.16
C VAL A 162 -1.50 10.28 -11.31
N ASN A 163 -1.54 11.10 -12.35
CA ASN A 163 -0.50 12.12 -12.56
C ASN A 163 -0.51 13.12 -11.40
N ILE A 164 0.66 13.33 -10.80
CA ILE A 164 0.82 14.14 -9.58
C ILE A 164 0.54 15.63 -9.88
N GLU A 165 1.12 16.17 -10.96
CA GLU A 165 1.00 17.59 -11.29
C GLU A 165 -0.34 17.94 -11.96
N LYS A 166 -0.85 17.03 -12.80
CA LYS A 166 -2.01 17.24 -13.67
C LYS A 166 -2.96 16.04 -13.59
N PRO A 167 -3.54 15.74 -12.41
CA PRO A 167 -4.52 14.66 -12.29
C PRO A 167 -5.72 14.96 -13.18
N HIS A 168 -6.18 13.98 -13.95
CA HIS A 168 -7.34 14.18 -14.81
C HIS A 168 -8.65 14.26 -14.00
N ALA A 169 -9.71 14.79 -14.59
CA ALA A 169 -10.99 15.03 -13.90
C ALA A 169 -11.60 13.81 -13.20
N GLY A 170 -11.46 12.60 -13.77
CA GLY A 170 -11.87 11.36 -13.09
C GLY A 170 -11.12 11.10 -11.77
N HIS A 171 -9.79 11.19 -11.76
CA HIS A 171 -8.98 11.06 -10.56
C HIS A 171 -9.30 12.16 -9.54
N GLN A 172 -9.46 13.40 -9.98
CA GLN A 172 -9.82 14.50 -9.09
C GLN A 172 -11.14 14.24 -8.35
N ARG A 173 -12.16 13.70 -9.04
CA ARG A 173 -13.45 13.37 -8.43
C ARG A 173 -13.31 12.26 -7.39
N ILE A 174 -12.65 11.15 -7.74
CA ILE A 174 -12.42 10.02 -6.82
C ILE A 174 -11.65 10.47 -5.57
N LEU A 175 -10.72 11.41 -5.72
CA LEU A 175 -9.90 11.95 -4.63
C LEU A 175 -10.58 13.09 -3.85
N ALA A 176 -11.75 13.56 -4.26
CA ALA A 176 -12.48 14.64 -3.60
C ALA A 176 -13.75 14.15 -2.90
N GLU A 177 -14.17 12.91 -3.17
CA GLU A 177 -15.22 12.18 -2.46
C GLU A 177 -14.68 11.58 -1.15
#